data_AF-A0ABD1FVY4-F1
#
_entry.id   AF-A0ABD1FVY4-F1
#
_cell.length_a   1.000
_cell.length_b   1.000
_cell.length_c   1.000
_cell.angle_alpha   90.00
_cell.angle_beta   90.00
_cell.angle_gamma   90.00
#
_symmetry.space_group_name_H-M   'P 1'
#
loop_
_entity.id
_entity.type
_entity.pdbx_description
1 polymer ?
#
loop_
_entity_poly.entity_id
_entity_poly.type
_entity_poly.pdbx_seq_one_letter_code
_entity_poly.pdbx_strand_id
1 'polypeptide(L)'
;MGKRLRKARSICCCASPRSSYRTPHEIFSWYEEDVWTEVAKLLDGRSLVMLAVTCKWFHRIMMEDSVWKYACLRDLQVPDPGNVPFKWIELYTTAFDGSHTYMFRQQEKHIDWMRIGGFLFDSPDALLTESLIESIKTPKKETSEKLVQKEGYCLLNNIKTGIWIADLQLVRCPVCDLDTCDGTMQTLDARHIELFLSEEYRSGSWDYHLLGSHNVNKQADGASGGIFDIKHLNDESTSGIFDLKSWVGKRNDWQPKAMITLHAVAVNTNLQDNEGLQIKYHAMRAGKDGEVVSIRISQQLL
;
A
#
# COMPACT_ATOMS: atom_id res chain seq x y z
N MET A 1 -31.83 42.68 47.84
CA MET A 1 -30.45 42.38 47.42
C MET A 1 -30.49 41.43 46.23
N GLY A 2 -30.39 41.95 45.01
CA GLY A 2 -30.29 41.14 43.79
C GLY A 2 -28.97 41.45 43.11
N LYS A 3 -27.99 40.54 43.21
CA LYS A 3 -26.71 40.64 42.48
C LYS A 3 -27.00 40.44 40.99
N ARG A 4 -26.91 41.51 40.19
CA ARG A 4 -26.85 41.42 38.72
C ARG A 4 -25.60 40.64 38.33
N LEU A 5 -25.79 39.47 37.73
CA LEU A 5 -24.73 38.70 37.08
C LEU A 5 -24.05 39.55 36.01
N ARG A 6 -22.72 39.64 36.06
CA ARG A 6 -21.90 40.30 35.03
C ARG A 6 -22.09 39.54 33.72
N LYS A 7 -22.58 40.24 32.71
CA LYS A 7 -22.69 39.78 31.32
C LYS A 7 -21.30 39.35 30.85
N ALA A 8 -21.11 38.07 30.53
CA ALA A 8 -19.89 37.58 29.90
C ALA A 8 -19.68 38.35 28.59
N ARG A 9 -18.43 38.80 28.35
CA ARG A 9 -18.04 39.43 27.10
C ARG A 9 -18.27 38.41 25.97
N SER A 10 -19.11 38.75 25.00
CA SER A 10 -19.18 38.00 23.75
C SER A 10 -17.81 38.03 23.10
N ILE A 11 -17.33 36.88 22.66
CA ILE A 11 -16.14 36.76 21.80
C ILE A 11 -16.36 37.69 20.62
N CYS A 12 -15.39 38.58 20.39
CA CYS A 12 -15.42 39.57 19.33
C CYS A 12 -15.64 38.84 18.00
N CYS A 13 -16.80 39.07 17.36
CA CYS A 13 -16.99 38.65 15.98
C CYS A 13 -15.91 39.37 15.16
N CYS A 14 -14.97 38.61 14.60
CA CYS A 14 -14.05 39.13 13.60
C CYS A 14 -14.90 39.70 12.46
N ALA A 15 -15.05 41.01 12.42
CA ALA A 15 -15.54 41.68 11.24
C ALA A 15 -14.47 41.46 10.17
N SER A 16 -14.74 40.56 9.22
CA SER A 16 -13.95 40.47 8.00
C SER A 16 -13.85 41.89 7.42
N PRO A 17 -12.65 42.35 7.02
CA PRO A 17 -12.51 43.69 6.48
C PRO A 17 -13.46 43.82 5.29
N ARG A 18 -14.38 44.78 5.37
CA ARG A 18 -15.28 45.10 4.26
C ARG A 18 -14.40 45.55 3.10
N SER A 19 -14.29 44.71 2.08
CA SER A 19 -13.62 45.02 0.83
C SER A 19 -14.29 46.24 0.19
N SER A 20 -13.63 47.38 0.26
CA SER A 20 -13.91 48.53 -0.59
C SER A 20 -12.91 48.51 -1.77
N TYR A 21 -12.96 47.47 -2.60
CA TYR A 21 -12.26 47.47 -3.88
C TYR A 21 -13.26 47.76 -5.00
N ARG A 22 -13.45 49.06 -5.27
CA ARG A 22 -13.93 49.57 -6.55
C ARG A 22 -12.73 49.75 -7.48
N THR A 23 -12.23 48.64 -8.03
CA THR A 23 -11.52 48.50 -9.32
C THR A 23 -11.06 47.04 -9.41
N PRO A 24 -11.29 46.32 -10.53
CA PRO A 24 -10.66 45.04 -10.75
C PRO A 24 -9.16 45.29 -10.87
N HIS A 25 -8.36 44.84 -9.91
CA HIS A 25 -6.92 44.78 -10.09
C HIS A 25 -6.62 43.66 -11.10
N GLU A 26 -6.14 44.05 -12.30
CA GLU A 26 -5.66 43.18 -13.38
C GLU A 26 -4.36 42.40 -13.04
N ILE A 27 -4.00 42.26 -11.76
CA ILE A 27 -2.69 41.72 -11.33
C ILE A 27 -2.80 40.29 -10.76
N PHE A 28 -3.98 39.66 -10.77
CA PHE A 28 -3.99 38.20 -10.87
C PHE A 28 -3.89 37.89 -12.35
N SER A 29 -2.67 37.61 -12.81
CA SER A 29 -2.45 37.13 -14.16
C SER A 29 -3.20 35.80 -14.31
N TRP A 30 -4.25 35.79 -15.13
CA TRP A 30 -4.93 34.58 -15.59
C TRP A 30 -4.06 33.79 -16.60
N TYR A 31 -2.85 34.29 -16.87
CA TYR A 31 -1.77 33.63 -17.61
C TYR A 31 -0.85 32.98 -16.55
N GLU A 32 -0.69 31.68 -16.42
CA GLU A 32 -0.90 30.57 -17.37
C GLU A 32 -1.55 29.41 -16.62
N GLU A 33 -2.53 28.74 -17.23
CA GLU A 33 -3.13 27.47 -16.76
C GLU A 33 -2.02 26.46 -16.34
N ASP A 34 -0.85 26.56 -16.97
CA ASP A 34 0.32 25.73 -16.73
C ASP A 34 0.96 25.91 -15.34
N VAL A 35 1.17 27.15 -14.85
CA VAL A 35 1.86 27.39 -13.57
C VAL A 35 1.10 26.76 -12.39
N TRP A 36 -0.23 26.89 -12.39
CA TRP A 36 -1.04 26.28 -11.33
C TRP A 36 -1.13 24.77 -11.44
N THR A 37 -1.04 24.24 -12.66
CA THR A 37 -0.90 22.80 -12.88
C THR A 37 0.41 22.30 -12.30
N GLU A 38 1.54 22.98 -12.53
CA GLU A 38 2.83 22.64 -11.92
C GLU A 38 2.82 22.73 -10.40
N VAL A 39 2.20 23.77 -9.83
CA VAL A 39 2.01 23.87 -8.36
C VAL A 39 1.17 22.70 -7.85
N ALA A 40 0.11 22.33 -8.56
CA ALA A 40 -0.78 21.23 -8.17
C ALA A 40 -0.04 19.89 -8.08
N LYS A 41 0.94 19.63 -8.98
CA LYS A 41 1.78 18.42 -8.94
C LYS A 41 2.58 18.26 -7.65
N LEU A 42 2.71 19.32 -6.84
CA LEU A 42 3.44 19.33 -5.57
C LEU A 42 2.52 19.29 -4.34
N LEU A 43 1.20 19.37 -4.53
CA LEU A 43 0.23 19.31 -3.43
C LEU A 43 -0.21 17.87 -3.16
N ASP A 44 -0.42 17.52 -1.89
CA ASP A 44 -1.07 16.26 -1.52
C ASP A 44 -2.57 16.27 -1.91
N GLY A 45 -3.19 15.10 -1.96
CA GLY A 45 -4.61 14.98 -2.36
C GLY A 45 -5.55 15.83 -1.51
N ARG A 46 -5.25 16.02 -0.21
CA ARG A 46 -6.07 16.84 0.67
C ARG A 46 -5.96 18.32 0.31
N SER A 47 -4.76 18.81 0.09
CA SER A 47 -4.48 20.18 -0.34
C SER A 47 -5.07 20.48 -1.71
N LEU A 48 -5.03 19.53 -2.65
CA LEU A 48 -5.68 19.64 -3.96
C LEU A 48 -7.19 19.85 -3.82
N VAL A 49 -7.87 19.02 -3.01
CA VAL A 49 -9.31 19.18 -2.75
C VAL A 49 -9.61 20.49 -2.03
N MET A 50 -8.80 20.85 -1.03
CA MET A 50 -8.97 22.12 -0.31
C MET A 50 -8.82 23.34 -1.23
N LEU A 51 -7.91 23.30 -2.19
CA LEU A 51 -7.74 24.36 -3.19
C LEU A 51 -8.91 24.37 -4.19
N ALA A 52 -9.35 23.19 -4.65
CA ALA A 52 -10.47 23.05 -5.58
C ALA A 52 -11.77 23.67 -5.05
N VAL A 53 -12.03 23.59 -3.73
CA VAL A 53 -13.26 24.15 -3.13
C VAL A 53 -13.23 25.66 -2.94
N THR A 54 -12.11 26.34 -3.18
CA THR A 54 -12.00 27.79 -2.97
C THR A 54 -12.72 28.61 -4.04
N CYS A 55 -12.69 28.18 -5.31
CA CYS A 55 -13.40 28.83 -6.41
C CYS A 55 -13.57 27.91 -7.63
N LYS A 56 -14.49 28.26 -8.54
CA LYS A 56 -14.77 27.46 -9.77
C LYS A 56 -13.55 27.30 -10.69
N TRP A 57 -12.65 28.28 -10.70
CA TRP A 57 -11.47 28.24 -11.54
C TRP A 57 -10.45 27.22 -11.02
N PHE A 58 -10.14 27.25 -9.72
CA PHE A 58 -9.31 26.22 -9.10
C PHE A 58 -9.93 24.83 -9.19
N HIS A 59 -11.25 24.71 -9.02
CA HIS A 59 -11.92 23.44 -9.22
C HIS A 59 -11.66 22.86 -10.62
N ARG A 60 -11.68 23.69 -11.67
CA ARG A 60 -11.44 23.22 -13.04
C ARG A 60 -10.03 22.65 -13.19
N ILE A 61 -9.02 23.34 -12.68
CA ILE A 61 -7.61 22.95 -12.82
C ILE A 61 -7.27 21.76 -11.90
N MET A 62 -7.64 21.83 -10.62
CA MET A 62 -7.27 20.80 -9.63
C MET A 62 -7.96 19.45 -9.88
N MET A 63 -9.07 19.44 -10.63
CA MET A 63 -9.80 18.23 -10.99
C MET A 63 -9.39 17.66 -12.35
N GLU A 64 -8.36 18.24 -13.00
CA GLU A 64 -7.78 17.64 -14.20
C GLU A 64 -7.10 16.31 -13.87
N ASP A 65 -7.32 15.32 -14.71
CA ASP A 65 -6.84 13.95 -14.47
C ASP A 65 -5.31 13.87 -14.46
N SER A 66 -4.63 14.75 -15.22
CA SER A 66 -3.17 14.89 -15.21
C SER A 66 -2.63 15.27 -13.83
N VAL A 67 -3.29 16.18 -13.11
CA VAL A 67 -2.90 16.58 -11.74
C VAL A 67 -2.92 15.38 -10.81
N TRP A 68 -4.00 14.60 -10.86
CA TRP A 68 -4.16 13.40 -10.04
C TRP A 68 -3.21 12.28 -10.44
N LYS A 69 -2.84 12.18 -11.74
CA LYS A 69 -1.77 11.29 -12.20
C LYS A 69 -0.46 11.62 -11.49
N TYR A 70 -0.03 12.88 -11.53
CA TYR A 70 1.21 13.30 -10.89
C TYR A 70 1.18 13.12 -9.37
N ALA A 71 0.08 13.47 -8.71
CA ALA A 71 -0.08 13.23 -7.28
C ALA A 71 0.02 11.74 -6.94
N CYS A 72 -0.65 10.87 -7.71
CA CYS A 72 -0.64 9.42 -7.49
C CYS A 72 0.76 8.83 -7.65
N LEU A 73 1.44 9.13 -8.76
CA LEU A 73 2.78 8.64 -9.05
C LEU A 73 3.82 9.12 -8.02
N ARG A 74 3.74 10.40 -7.61
CA ARG A 74 4.61 10.97 -6.58
C ARG A 74 4.39 10.31 -5.22
N ASP A 75 3.14 10.20 -4.78
CA ASP A 75 2.82 9.69 -3.44
C ASP A 75 3.08 8.18 -3.33
N LEU A 76 2.98 7.45 -4.44
CA LEU A 76 3.38 6.05 -4.53
C LEU A 76 4.87 5.84 -4.84
N GLN A 77 5.58 6.89 -5.26
CA GLN A 77 6.99 6.88 -5.69
C GLN A 77 7.27 5.91 -6.85
N VAL A 78 6.36 5.83 -7.82
CA VAL A 78 6.47 4.98 -9.01
C VAL A 78 6.52 5.81 -10.29
N PRO A 79 7.19 5.34 -11.37
CA PRO A 79 7.27 6.07 -12.62
C PRO A 79 5.95 5.98 -13.39
N ASP A 80 5.83 6.83 -14.40
CA ASP A 80 4.66 6.90 -15.27
C ASP A 80 4.49 5.61 -16.11
N PRO A 81 3.39 4.86 -15.95
CA PRO A 81 3.12 3.66 -16.75
C PRO A 81 2.63 3.98 -18.18
N GLY A 82 2.49 5.26 -18.52
CA GLY A 82 2.00 5.73 -19.82
C GLY A 82 0.49 5.95 -19.84
N ASN A 83 -0.14 5.50 -20.94
CA ASN A 83 -1.58 5.61 -21.12
C ASN A 83 -2.29 4.46 -20.43
N VAL A 84 -3.33 4.82 -19.68
CA VAL A 84 -4.10 3.90 -18.85
C VAL A 84 -5.60 4.09 -19.12
N PRO A 85 -6.42 3.03 -19.01
CA PRO A 85 -7.83 3.10 -19.36
C PRO A 85 -8.71 3.74 -18.27
N PHE A 86 -8.15 4.03 -17.10
CA PHE A 86 -8.85 4.54 -15.92
C PHE A 86 -8.56 6.02 -15.67
N LYS A 87 -9.38 6.65 -14.83
CA LYS A 87 -9.13 8.00 -14.33
C LYS A 87 -8.21 7.97 -13.12
N TRP A 88 -7.17 8.78 -13.15
CA TRP A 88 -6.21 8.90 -12.06
C TRP A 88 -6.81 9.43 -10.78
N ILE A 89 -7.83 10.30 -10.86
CA ILE A 89 -8.54 10.77 -9.65
C ILE A 89 -9.26 9.63 -8.91
N GLU A 90 -9.85 8.68 -9.65
CA GLU A 90 -10.55 7.53 -9.07
C GLU A 90 -9.54 6.55 -8.45
N LEU A 91 -8.41 6.32 -9.12
CA LEU A 91 -7.31 5.53 -8.55
C LEU A 91 -6.71 6.17 -7.31
N TYR A 92 -6.42 7.47 -7.33
CA TYR A 92 -5.87 8.16 -6.17
C TYR A 92 -6.83 8.02 -4.98
N THR A 93 -8.12 8.30 -5.20
CA THR A 93 -9.12 8.19 -4.14
C THR A 93 -9.13 6.79 -3.54
N THR A 94 -9.21 5.75 -4.36
CA THR A 94 -9.29 4.36 -3.88
C THR A 94 -7.98 3.83 -3.29
N ALA A 95 -6.83 4.28 -3.81
CA ALA A 95 -5.51 3.92 -3.27
C ALA A 95 -5.23 4.54 -1.88
N PHE A 96 -5.94 5.63 -1.52
CA PHE A 96 -5.67 6.40 -0.30
C PHE A 96 -6.88 6.57 0.65
N ASP A 97 -8.09 6.10 0.28
CA ASP A 97 -9.31 6.19 1.13
C ASP A 97 -9.44 5.09 2.21
N GLY A 98 -8.54 4.10 2.20
CA GLY A 98 -8.54 2.97 3.13
C GLY A 98 -9.21 1.69 2.60
N SER A 99 -9.86 1.73 1.42
CA SER A 99 -10.49 0.56 0.79
C SER A 99 -9.51 -0.55 0.39
N HIS A 100 -8.22 -0.20 0.35
CA HIS A 100 -7.10 -1.10 0.11
C HIS A 100 -6.60 -1.83 1.36
N THR A 101 -7.11 -1.57 2.56
CA THR A 101 -6.58 -2.20 3.79
C THR A 101 -7.20 -3.58 4.02
N TYR A 102 -6.55 -4.40 4.86
CA TYR A 102 -7.16 -5.65 5.37
C TYR A 102 -8.47 -5.38 6.12
N MET A 103 -8.58 -4.20 6.75
CA MET A 103 -9.76 -3.75 7.50
C MET A 103 -11.04 -3.77 6.66
N PHE A 104 -10.95 -3.51 5.34
CA PHE A 104 -12.12 -3.46 4.46
C PHE A 104 -12.95 -4.75 4.50
N ARG A 105 -12.34 -5.91 4.74
CA ARG A 105 -13.05 -7.20 4.79
C ARG A 105 -13.04 -7.87 6.15
N GLN A 106 -12.10 -7.53 7.03
CA GLN A 106 -11.91 -8.23 8.30
C GLN A 106 -11.51 -7.26 9.42
N GLN A 107 -12.35 -6.24 9.62
CA GLN A 107 -12.12 -5.20 10.62
C GLN A 107 -11.94 -5.78 12.04
N GLU A 108 -12.67 -6.83 12.38
CA GLU A 108 -12.65 -7.46 13.71
C GLU A 108 -11.31 -8.11 14.06
N LYS A 109 -10.56 -8.58 13.04
CA LYS A 109 -9.28 -9.26 13.23
C LYS A 109 -8.08 -8.34 13.08
N HIS A 110 -8.28 -7.13 12.58
CA HIS A 110 -7.20 -6.20 12.32
C HIS A 110 -6.68 -5.58 13.63
N ILE A 111 -5.35 -5.57 13.81
CA ILE A 111 -4.67 -4.93 14.94
C ILE A 111 -4.09 -3.60 14.48
N ASP A 112 -3.21 -3.64 13.48
CA ASP A 112 -2.49 -2.48 12.98
C ASP A 112 -2.02 -2.70 11.54
N TRP A 113 -1.67 -1.63 10.84
CA TRP A 113 -1.15 -1.69 9.47
C TRP A 113 -0.17 -0.57 9.15
N MET A 114 0.60 -0.79 8.10
CA MET A 114 1.52 0.20 7.54
C MET A 114 1.52 0.12 6.02
N ARG A 115 1.30 1.26 5.35
CA ARG A 115 1.58 1.41 3.92
C ARG A 115 3.09 1.34 3.71
N ILE A 116 3.53 0.39 2.89
CA ILE A 116 4.95 0.30 2.53
C ILE A 116 5.24 1.23 1.35
N GLY A 117 4.41 1.18 0.30
CA GLY A 117 4.55 2.04 -0.87
C GLY A 117 4.04 1.39 -2.16
N GLY A 118 4.41 1.97 -3.30
CA GLY A 118 4.16 1.41 -4.62
C GLY A 118 5.40 0.76 -5.24
N PHE A 119 5.20 -0.29 -6.03
CA PHE A 119 6.24 -0.91 -6.86
C PHE A 119 5.63 -1.42 -8.18
N LEU A 120 6.46 -1.88 -9.10
CA LEU A 120 6.08 -2.29 -10.44
C LEU A 120 6.33 -3.77 -10.69
N PHE A 121 5.42 -4.37 -11.45
CA PHE A 121 5.68 -5.57 -12.23
C PHE A 121 5.74 -5.20 -13.72
N ASP A 122 6.93 -5.35 -14.31
CA ASP A 122 7.17 -5.24 -15.74
C ASP A 122 7.00 -6.60 -16.44
N SER A 123 7.02 -7.70 -15.68
CA SER A 123 6.80 -9.06 -16.17
C SER A 123 5.60 -9.72 -15.50
N PRO A 124 4.96 -10.72 -16.16
CA PRO A 124 3.81 -11.42 -15.59
C PRO A 124 4.22 -12.51 -14.57
N ASP A 125 5.48 -12.52 -14.13
CA ASP A 125 6.05 -13.55 -13.27
C ASP A 125 6.65 -12.93 -11.99
N ALA A 126 6.20 -13.42 -10.82
CA ALA A 126 6.72 -13.02 -9.52
C ALA A 126 7.33 -14.18 -8.75
N LEU A 127 8.30 -13.84 -7.93
CA LEU A 127 8.83 -14.70 -6.88
C LEU A 127 8.32 -14.20 -5.54
N LEU A 128 7.71 -15.11 -4.77
CA LEU A 128 7.31 -14.89 -3.38
C LEU A 128 8.21 -15.73 -2.49
N THR A 129 8.74 -15.18 -1.40
CA THR A 129 9.67 -15.91 -0.53
C THR A 129 9.53 -15.47 0.92
N GLU A 130 9.75 -16.38 1.86
CA GLU A 130 9.93 -16.07 3.28
C GLU A 130 11.40 -15.85 3.65
N SER A 131 12.32 -16.11 2.72
CA SER A 131 13.75 -16.04 2.92
C SER A 131 14.36 -14.96 2.04
N LEU A 132 14.93 -13.94 2.67
CA LEU A 132 15.57 -12.79 2.01
C LEU A 132 17.09 -12.96 1.97
N ILE A 133 17.55 -14.04 1.34
CA ILE A 133 18.98 -14.36 1.21
C ILE A 133 19.47 -13.88 -0.18
N GLU A 134 20.67 -13.32 -0.23
CA GLU A 134 21.32 -12.74 -1.42
C GLU A 134 21.45 -13.68 -2.64
N SER A 135 21.21 -14.99 -2.50
CA SER A 135 21.50 -16.00 -3.52
C SER A 135 20.28 -16.75 -4.05
N ILE A 136 19.09 -16.11 -4.11
CA ILE A 136 17.91 -16.74 -4.69
C ILE A 136 18.17 -17.05 -6.17
N LYS A 137 18.49 -18.30 -6.48
CA LYS A 137 18.66 -18.76 -7.86
C LYS A 137 17.30 -18.72 -8.55
N THR A 138 17.26 -18.20 -9.77
CA THR A 138 16.05 -18.21 -10.60
C THR A 138 15.52 -19.65 -10.68
N PRO A 139 14.31 -19.94 -10.16
CA PRO A 139 13.89 -21.32 -10.03
C PRO A 139 13.53 -21.92 -11.39
N LYS A 140 13.77 -23.23 -11.55
CA LYS A 140 13.30 -23.96 -12.72
C LYS A 140 11.78 -24.10 -12.63
N LYS A 141 11.07 -24.07 -13.78
CA LYS A 141 9.61 -24.29 -13.85
C LYS A 141 9.22 -25.64 -13.24
N GLU A 142 8.91 -25.64 -11.95
CA GLU A 142 8.25 -26.72 -11.21
C GLU A 142 6.90 -26.22 -10.69
N THR A 143 5.97 -27.14 -10.38
CA THR A 143 4.68 -26.80 -9.75
C THR A 143 4.87 -26.05 -8.44
N SER A 144 4.20 -24.91 -8.29
CA SER A 144 4.32 -23.95 -7.17
C SER A 144 4.21 -24.60 -5.79
N GLU A 145 3.27 -25.53 -5.58
CA GLU A 145 3.08 -26.21 -4.28
C GLU A 145 4.30 -27.02 -3.83
N LYS A 146 4.93 -27.76 -4.75
CA LYS A 146 6.10 -28.60 -4.45
C LYS A 146 7.34 -27.76 -4.17
N LEU A 147 7.47 -26.64 -4.87
CA LEU A 147 8.53 -25.67 -4.72
C LEU A 147 8.46 -24.98 -3.35
N VAL A 148 7.25 -24.55 -2.94
CA VAL A 148 7.00 -23.91 -1.64
C VAL A 148 7.37 -24.86 -0.49
N GLN A 149 6.89 -26.11 -0.54
CA GLN A 149 7.15 -27.07 0.53
C GLN A 149 8.64 -27.43 0.68
N LYS A 150 9.40 -27.38 -0.41
CA LYS A 150 10.80 -27.84 -0.44
C LYS A 150 11.81 -26.71 -0.22
N GLU A 151 11.54 -25.53 -0.75
CA GLU A 151 12.52 -24.45 -0.86
C GLU A 151 12.06 -23.13 -0.21
N GLY A 152 10.82 -23.06 0.31
CA GLY A 152 10.31 -21.89 1.02
C GLY A 152 10.01 -20.68 0.11
N TYR A 153 9.87 -20.87 -1.20
CA TYR A 153 9.46 -19.83 -2.13
C TYR A 153 8.43 -20.32 -3.14
N CYS A 154 7.61 -19.40 -3.65
CA CYS A 154 6.55 -19.63 -4.63
C CYS A 154 6.84 -18.85 -5.91
N LEU A 155 6.84 -19.55 -7.05
CA LEU A 155 6.75 -18.91 -8.35
C LEU A 155 5.29 -18.72 -8.74
N LEU A 156 4.94 -17.49 -9.10
CA LEU A 156 3.61 -17.11 -9.51
C LEU A 156 3.65 -16.50 -10.92
N ASN A 157 2.82 -17.03 -11.80
CA ASN A 157 2.73 -16.63 -13.20
C ASN A 157 1.35 -16.02 -13.49
N ASN A 158 1.26 -15.33 -14.64
CA ASN A 158 0.05 -14.65 -15.10
C ASN A 158 -0.40 -13.57 -14.10
N ILE A 159 0.56 -12.74 -13.66
CA ILE A 159 0.33 -11.57 -12.81
C ILE A 159 0.06 -10.37 -13.69
N LYS A 160 -0.87 -9.52 -13.25
CA LYS A 160 -1.16 -8.26 -13.93
C LYS A 160 0.04 -7.32 -13.79
N THR A 161 0.64 -6.95 -14.93
CA THR A 161 1.75 -5.97 -14.97
C THR A 161 1.25 -4.57 -14.68
N GLY A 162 2.11 -3.72 -14.12
CA GLY A 162 1.78 -2.33 -13.78
C GLY A 162 2.09 -1.99 -12.32
N ILE A 163 1.38 -1.00 -11.79
CA ILE A 163 1.57 -0.48 -10.43
C ILE A 163 0.86 -1.36 -9.40
N TRP A 164 1.61 -1.76 -8.38
CA TRP A 164 1.14 -2.48 -7.23
C TRP A 164 1.39 -1.68 -5.95
N ILE A 165 0.46 -1.76 -5.02
CA ILE A 165 0.55 -1.16 -3.70
C ILE A 165 0.82 -2.27 -2.69
N ALA A 166 1.82 -2.07 -1.83
CA ALA A 166 2.19 -2.99 -0.78
C ALA A 166 1.85 -2.45 0.61
N ASP A 167 1.29 -3.34 1.43
CA ASP A 167 0.91 -3.08 2.81
C ASP A 167 1.42 -4.18 3.72
N LEU A 168 1.82 -3.78 4.92
CA LEU A 168 2.03 -4.70 6.03
C LEU A 168 0.83 -4.62 6.97
N GLN A 169 0.30 -5.78 7.34
CA GLN A 169 -0.86 -5.90 8.21
C GLN A 169 -0.50 -6.80 9.40
N LEU A 170 -0.86 -6.36 10.60
CA LEU A 170 -0.85 -7.16 11.81
C LEU A 170 -2.29 -7.51 12.15
N VAL A 171 -2.55 -8.81 12.27
CA VAL A 171 -3.90 -9.33 12.49
C VAL A 171 -3.88 -10.36 13.60
N ARG A 172 -5.02 -10.50 14.28
CA ARG A 172 -5.24 -11.52 15.31
C ARG A 172 -5.19 -12.91 14.67
N CYS A 173 -4.73 -13.89 15.45
CA CYS A 173 -4.65 -15.27 15.00
C CYS A 173 -6.00 -15.75 14.44
N PRO A 174 -6.05 -16.18 13.17
CA PRO A 174 -7.30 -16.52 12.51
C PRO A 174 -7.93 -17.81 13.02
N VAL A 175 -7.19 -18.62 13.80
CA VAL A 175 -7.61 -19.94 14.30
C VAL A 175 -8.41 -19.85 15.60
N CYS A 176 -7.99 -18.99 16.53
CA CYS A 176 -8.55 -18.99 17.88
C CYS A 176 -9.75 -18.04 18.05
N ASP A 177 -9.88 -16.93 17.30
CA ASP A 177 -10.95 -15.91 17.45
C ASP A 177 -11.23 -15.42 18.88
N LEU A 178 -10.33 -15.75 19.81
CA LEU A 178 -10.41 -15.40 21.22
C LEU A 178 -9.63 -14.10 21.44
N ASP A 179 -10.25 -13.15 22.12
CA ASP A 179 -9.61 -11.88 22.50
C ASP A 179 -8.37 -12.06 23.39
N THR A 180 -8.26 -13.24 24.02
CA THR A 180 -7.16 -13.63 24.92
C THR A 180 -6.05 -14.39 24.21
N CYS A 181 -6.14 -14.56 22.89
CA CYS A 181 -5.12 -15.25 22.11
C CYS A 181 -4.01 -14.27 21.75
N ASP A 182 -2.85 -14.40 22.39
CA ASP A 182 -1.66 -13.57 22.11
C ASP A 182 -1.09 -13.78 20.68
N GLY A 183 -1.62 -14.78 19.96
CA GLY A 183 -1.21 -15.09 18.60
C GLY A 183 -1.46 -13.92 17.65
N THR A 184 -0.39 -13.29 17.19
CA THR A 184 -0.40 -12.27 16.14
C THR A 184 0.12 -12.89 14.84
N MET A 185 -0.54 -12.59 13.73
CA MET A 185 -0.13 -12.98 12.38
C MET A 185 0.31 -11.73 11.61
N GLN A 186 1.49 -11.81 11.00
CA GLN A 186 1.97 -10.80 10.07
C GLN A 186 1.51 -11.15 8.65
N THR A 187 1.05 -10.16 7.89
CA THR A 187 0.66 -10.34 6.50
C THR A 187 1.26 -9.26 5.62
N LEU A 188 2.06 -9.65 4.63
CA LEU A 188 2.46 -8.79 3.51
C LEU A 188 1.43 -8.96 2.40
N ASP A 189 0.68 -7.89 2.13
CA ASP A 189 -0.29 -7.80 1.04
C ASP A 189 0.27 -6.92 -0.07
N ALA A 190 0.18 -7.38 -1.32
CA ALA A 190 0.45 -6.58 -2.50
C ALA A 190 -0.74 -6.66 -3.44
N ARG A 191 -1.23 -5.53 -3.94
CA ARG A 191 -2.45 -5.43 -4.76
C ARG A 191 -2.20 -4.56 -5.97
N HIS A 192 -2.64 -5.01 -7.14
CA HIS A 192 -2.63 -4.18 -8.34
C HIS A 192 -3.52 -2.95 -8.12
N ILE A 193 -3.07 -1.74 -8.51
CA ILE A 193 -3.77 -0.49 -8.19
C ILE A 193 -5.20 -0.44 -8.76
N GLU A 194 -5.42 -1.01 -9.95
CA GLU A 194 -6.74 -1.09 -10.58
C GLU A 194 -7.72 -2.01 -9.83
N LEU A 195 -7.25 -2.89 -8.94
CA LEU A 195 -8.10 -3.81 -8.19
C LEU A 195 -9.22 -3.07 -7.46
N PHE A 196 -8.92 -1.87 -6.94
CA PHE A 196 -9.85 -1.09 -6.13
C PHE A 196 -10.99 -0.46 -6.93
N LEU A 197 -10.88 -0.44 -8.27
CA LEU A 197 -11.96 0.02 -9.16
C LEU A 197 -12.95 -1.09 -9.51
N SER A 198 -12.60 -2.36 -9.31
CA SER A 198 -13.49 -3.49 -9.62
C SER A 198 -14.67 -3.56 -8.65
N GLU A 199 -15.89 -3.63 -9.20
CA GLU A 199 -17.10 -3.83 -8.42
C GLU A 199 -17.09 -5.19 -7.72
N GLU A 200 -16.58 -6.23 -8.36
CA GLU A 200 -16.47 -7.59 -7.82
C GLU A 200 -15.52 -7.65 -6.61
N TYR A 201 -14.39 -6.96 -6.68
CA TYR A 201 -13.51 -6.82 -5.53
C TYR A 201 -14.21 -6.09 -4.37
N ARG A 202 -14.90 -4.98 -4.68
CA ARG A 202 -15.61 -4.16 -3.69
C ARG A 202 -16.83 -4.87 -3.10
N SER A 203 -17.50 -5.71 -3.86
CA SER A 203 -18.62 -6.53 -3.40
C SER A 203 -18.18 -7.75 -2.59
N GLY A 204 -16.87 -8.04 -2.55
CA GLY A 204 -16.32 -9.19 -1.85
C GLY A 204 -16.49 -10.51 -2.60
N SER A 205 -16.75 -10.50 -3.91
CA SER A 205 -16.98 -11.73 -4.68
C SER A 205 -15.70 -12.44 -5.11
N TRP A 206 -14.56 -11.74 -5.12
CA TRP A 206 -13.25 -12.33 -5.35
C TRP A 206 -12.59 -12.75 -4.04
N ASP A 207 -12.06 -13.97 -4.00
CA ASP A 207 -11.42 -14.56 -2.83
C ASP A 207 -9.96 -14.93 -3.07
N TYR A 208 -9.21 -15.05 -1.98
CA TYR A 208 -7.85 -15.56 -2.00
C TYR A 208 -7.85 -17.09 -2.12
N HIS A 209 -6.98 -17.61 -2.96
CA HIS A 209 -6.68 -19.03 -3.07
C HIS A 209 -5.29 -19.32 -2.53
N LEU A 210 -5.16 -20.42 -1.78
CA LEU A 210 -3.87 -20.88 -1.26
C LEU A 210 -3.03 -21.43 -2.42
N LEU A 211 -1.82 -20.89 -2.57
CA LEU A 211 -0.81 -21.35 -3.54
C LEU A 211 0.11 -22.42 -2.95
N GLY A 212 0.32 -22.35 -1.63
CA GLY A 212 1.19 -23.26 -0.90
C GLY A 212 1.44 -22.80 0.53
N SER A 213 1.97 -23.71 1.34
CA SER A 213 2.35 -23.44 2.72
C SER A 213 3.66 -24.10 3.07
N HIS A 214 4.43 -23.46 3.94
CA HIS A 214 5.70 -23.97 4.46
C HIS A 214 5.73 -23.79 5.97
N ASN A 215 6.25 -24.79 6.70
CA ASN A 215 6.34 -24.75 8.15
C ASN A 215 7.81 -24.80 8.56
N VAL A 216 8.23 -23.80 9.32
CA VAL A 216 9.53 -23.76 10.00
C VAL A 216 9.30 -24.28 11.41
N ASN A 217 9.53 -25.58 11.64
CA ASN A 217 9.28 -26.25 12.94
C ASN A 217 10.45 -26.08 13.92
N LYS A 218 11.02 -24.89 13.98
CA LYS A 218 12.12 -24.51 14.88
C LYS A 218 12.06 -23.01 15.13
N GLN A 219 12.68 -22.57 16.22
CA GLN A 219 12.81 -21.15 16.53
C GLN A 219 13.26 -20.35 15.30
N ALA A 220 12.45 -19.35 14.94
CA ALA A 220 12.74 -18.39 13.89
C ALA A 220 13.19 -17.05 14.50
N ASP A 221 14.27 -16.48 13.97
CA ASP A 221 14.77 -15.17 14.41
C ASP A 221 13.84 -14.01 13.98
N GLY A 222 13.07 -14.22 12.92
CA GLY A 222 12.20 -13.20 12.34
C GLY A 222 11.13 -13.78 11.41
N ALA A 223 10.05 -13.03 11.26
CA ALA A 223 9.04 -13.23 10.21
C ALA A 223 9.38 -12.31 9.04
N SER A 224 10.02 -12.86 8.01
CA SER A 224 10.40 -12.14 6.78
C SER A 224 9.56 -12.56 5.59
N GLY A 225 9.22 -11.64 4.70
CA GLY A 225 8.48 -11.94 3.48
C GLY A 225 8.88 -10.99 2.37
N GLY A 226 9.00 -11.49 1.14
CA GLY A 226 9.40 -10.71 -0.03
C GLY A 226 8.62 -11.09 -1.29
N ILE A 227 8.37 -10.08 -2.11
CA ILE A 227 7.71 -10.17 -3.41
C ILE A 227 8.59 -9.46 -4.44
N PHE A 228 8.94 -10.15 -5.52
CA PHE A 228 9.89 -9.68 -6.52
C PHE A 228 9.33 -9.88 -7.92
N ASP A 229 9.49 -8.89 -8.81
CA ASP A 229 9.46 -9.16 -10.25
C ASP A 229 10.68 -10.00 -10.63
N ILE A 230 10.45 -11.19 -11.17
CA ILE A 230 11.53 -12.13 -11.50
C ILE A 230 12.51 -11.55 -12.50
N LYS A 231 12.02 -10.72 -13.43
CA LYS A 231 12.85 -10.09 -14.44
C LYS A 231 13.94 -9.21 -13.83
N HIS A 232 13.67 -8.63 -12.67
CA HIS A 232 14.52 -7.66 -11.98
C HIS A 232 15.17 -8.23 -10.71
N LEU A 233 14.99 -9.52 -10.41
CA LEU A 233 15.50 -10.16 -9.19
C LEU A 233 17.00 -9.97 -8.96
N ASN A 234 17.79 -9.96 -10.04
CA ASN A 234 19.25 -9.82 -10.00
C ASN A 234 19.73 -8.41 -10.35
N ASP A 235 18.82 -7.44 -10.47
CA ASP A 235 19.18 -6.06 -10.78
C ASP A 235 19.75 -5.36 -9.53
N GLU A 236 20.65 -4.41 -9.75
CA GLU A 236 21.23 -3.59 -8.68
C GLU A 236 20.14 -2.81 -7.92
N SER A 237 19.06 -2.40 -8.59
CA SER A 237 17.91 -1.71 -7.97
C SER A 237 17.19 -2.55 -6.91
N THR A 238 17.27 -3.89 -6.98
CA THR A 238 16.63 -4.81 -6.04
C THR A 238 17.59 -5.31 -4.96
N SER A 239 18.90 -5.14 -5.15
CA SER A 239 19.96 -5.61 -4.24
C SER A 239 19.80 -5.13 -2.79
N GLY A 240 19.29 -3.91 -2.59
CA GLY A 240 19.09 -3.33 -1.27
C GLY A 240 18.20 -4.18 -0.35
N ILE A 241 17.24 -4.92 -0.91
CA ILE A 241 16.37 -5.81 -0.13
C ILE A 241 17.16 -6.93 0.55
N PHE A 242 18.19 -7.44 -0.12
CA PHE A 242 19.03 -8.53 0.39
C PHE A 242 20.09 -8.05 1.40
N ASP A 243 20.42 -6.75 1.43
CA ASP A 243 21.25 -6.16 2.48
C ASP A 243 20.42 -5.92 3.75
N LEU A 244 20.02 -7.01 4.41
CA LEU A 244 19.16 -6.98 5.59
C LEU A 244 19.71 -6.05 6.68
N LYS A 245 21.03 -5.98 6.84
CA LYS A 245 21.68 -5.16 7.88
C LYS A 245 21.40 -3.66 7.71
N SER A 246 21.08 -3.21 6.49
CA SER A 246 20.83 -1.80 6.19
C SER A 246 19.44 -1.31 6.65
N TRP A 247 18.46 -2.21 6.78
CA TRP A 247 17.06 -1.81 6.96
C TRP A 247 16.28 -2.61 8.01
N VAL A 248 16.65 -3.85 8.34
CA VAL A 248 15.95 -4.62 9.37
C VAL A 248 16.24 -4.09 10.76
N GLY A 249 15.30 -4.34 11.69
CA GLY A 249 15.45 -3.97 13.09
C GLY A 249 16.65 -4.68 13.72
N LYS A 250 17.27 -4.05 14.72
CA LYS A 250 18.26 -4.72 15.58
C LYS A 250 17.58 -5.89 16.31
N ARG A 251 18.35 -6.87 16.80
CA ARG A 251 17.84 -8.12 17.41
C ARG A 251 16.70 -7.96 18.44
N ASN A 252 16.67 -6.86 19.19
CA ASN A 252 15.66 -6.59 20.22
C ASN A 252 14.64 -5.52 19.81
N ASP A 253 14.66 -5.11 18.54
CA ASP A 253 13.64 -4.26 17.94
C ASP A 253 12.59 -5.16 17.28
N TRP A 254 11.44 -5.28 17.96
CA TRP A 254 10.29 -6.06 17.50
C TRP A 254 9.33 -5.26 16.63
N GLN A 255 9.66 -4.00 16.31
CA GLN A 255 8.84 -3.24 15.37
C GLN A 255 9.05 -3.78 13.95
N PRO A 256 7.95 -4.01 13.21
CA PRO A 256 8.08 -4.40 11.82
C PRO A 256 8.82 -3.37 11.00
N LYS A 257 9.72 -3.84 10.13
CA LYS A 257 10.40 -3.03 9.12
C LYS A 257 9.98 -3.48 7.75
N ALA A 258 10.01 -2.55 6.81
CA ALA A 258 9.76 -2.82 5.41
C ALA A 258 10.78 -2.09 4.54
N MET A 259 11.06 -2.67 3.38
CA MET A 259 11.85 -2.05 2.33
C MET A 259 11.11 -2.23 1.01
N ILE A 260 11.13 -1.18 0.20
CA ILE A 260 10.56 -1.19 -1.14
C ILE A 260 11.57 -0.64 -2.13
N THR A 261 11.59 -1.25 -3.29
CA THR A 261 12.34 -0.83 -4.47
C THR A 261 11.37 -0.72 -5.62
N LEU A 262 11.85 -0.27 -6.78
CA LEU A 262 11.00 -0.12 -7.96
C LEU A 262 10.30 -1.43 -8.36
N HIS A 263 10.92 -2.59 -8.15
CA HIS A 263 10.47 -3.89 -8.67
C HIS A 263 10.32 -4.99 -7.61
N ALA A 264 10.44 -4.62 -6.33
CA ALA A 264 10.32 -5.57 -5.24
C ALA A 264 9.98 -4.90 -3.92
N VAL A 265 9.34 -5.66 -3.04
CA VAL A 265 8.99 -5.25 -1.68
C VAL A 265 9.29 -6.36 -0.70
N ALA A 266 9.75 -6.00 0.50
CA ALA A 266 10.02 -6.94 1.57
C ALA A 266 9.66 -6.38 2.95
N VAL A 267 9.39 -7.29 3.87
CA VAL A 267 9.13 -7.01 5.28
C VAL A 267 9.94 -7.93 6.17
N ASN A 268 10.24 -7.45 7.38
CA ASN A 268 10.86 -8.24 8.43
C ASN A 268 10.41 -7.76 9.81
N THR A 269 9.98 -8.69 10.64
CA THR A 269 9.75 -8.46 12.08
C THR A 269 10.58 -9.45 12.87
N ASN A 270 11.46 -8.95 13.74
CA ASN A 270 12.22 -9.83 14.63
C ASN A 270 11.29 -10.43 15.68
N LEU A 271 11.47 -11.72 15.96
CA LEU A 271 10.60 -12.46 16.85
C LEU A 271 11.28 -12.72 18.20
N GLN A 272 10.46 -12.88 19.23
CA GLN A 272 10.90 -13.47 20.50
C GLN A 272 11.03 -14.99 20.35
N ASP A 273 11.43 -15.68 21.41
CA ASP A 273 11.46 -17.15 21.42
C ASP A 273 10.10 -17.72 21.00
N ASN A 274 10.14 -18.67 20.06
CA ASN A 274 8.96 -19.26 19.44
C ASN A 274 9.21 -20.72 19.04
N GLU A 275 8.12 -21.46 18.84
CA GLU A 275 8.19 -22.87 18.41
C GLU A 275 8.34 -23.02 16.89
N GLY A 276 8.11 -21.93 16.15
CA GLY A 276 8.26 -21.90 14.71
C GLY A 276 7.31 -20.94 14.01
N LEU A 277 7.27 -21.05 12.69
CA LEU A 277 6.40 -20.27 11.82
C LEU A 277 5.67 -21.16 10.82
N GLN A 278 4.39 -20.88 10.61
CA GLN A 278 3.63 -21.30 9.45
C GLN A 278 3.53 -20.14 8.48
N ILE A 279 4.05 -20.36 7.27
CA ILE A 279 3.97 -19.42 6.16
C ILE A 279 2.96 -19.94 5.15
N LYS A 280 2.12 -19.05 4.64
CA LYS A 280 1.18 -19.36 3.56
C LYS A 280 1.24 -18.28 2.48
N TYR A 281 1.26 -18.72 1.24
CA TYR A 281 1.22 -17.88 0.06
C TYR A 281 -0.17 -17.96 -0.55
N HIS A 282 -0.80 -16.82 -0.78
CA HIS A 282 -2.11 -16.75 -1.43
C HIS A 282 -2.09 -15.77 -2.59
N ALA A 283 -2.99 -16.00 -3.54
CA ALA A 283 -3.26 -15.07 -4.63
C ALA A 283 -4.76 -14.94 -4.89
N MET A 284 -5.16 -13.77 -5.40
CA MET A 284 -6.50 -13.49 -5.90
C MET A 284 -6.41 -13.21 -7.40
N ARG A 285 -7.33 -13.79 -8.18
CA ARG A 285 -7.43 -13.60 -9.63
C ARG A 285 -8.64 -12.74 -9.99
N ALA A 286 -8.52 -11.98 -11.07
CA ALA A 286 -9.62 -11.22 -11.65
C ALA A 286 -10.63 -12.18 -12.34
N GLY A 287 -11.52 -12.77 -11.55
CA GLY A 287 -12.39 -13.86 -12.02
C GLY A 287 -11.66 -15.20 -12.13
N LYS A 288 -12.36 -16.22 -12.65
CA LYS A 288 -11.95 -17.64 -12.56
C LYS A 288 -10.62 -17.95 -13.26
N ASP A 289 -10.35 -17.29 -14.39
CA ASP A 289 -9.17 -17.54 -15.23
C ASP A 289 -8.38 -16.26 -15.53
N GLY A 290 -8.61 -15.20 -14.75
CA GLY A 290 -7.96 -13.91 -14.95
C GLY A 290 -6.54 -13.84 -14.44
N GLU A 291 -5.93 -12.68 -14.69
CA GLU A 291 -4.64 -12.29 -14.13
C GLU A 291 -4.69 -12.28 -12.60
N VAL A 292 -3.56 -12.57 -11.96
CA VAL A 292 -3.40 -12.32 -10.53
C VAL A 292 -3.37 -10.82 -10.30
N VAL A 293 -4.22 -10.36 -9.39
CA VAL A 293 -4.41 -8.94 -9.05
C VAL A 293 -4.17 -8.66 -7.56
N SER A 294 -4.03 -9.70 -6.74
CA SER A 294 -3.57 -9.57 -5.36
C SER A 294 -2.73 -10.77 -4.93
N ILE A 295 -1.74 -10.50 -4.09
CA ILE A 295 -0.80 -11.47 -3.52
C ILE A 295 -0.74 -11.24 -2.02
N ARG A 296 -0.70 -12.34 -1.25
CA ARG A 296 -0.64 -12.32 0.20
C ARG A 296 0.36 -13.35 0.71
N ILE A 297 1.30 -12.90 1.54
CA ILE A 297 2.19 -13.77 2.31
C ILE A 297 1.83 -13.59 3.79
N SER A 298 1.31 -14.64 4.40
CA SER A 298 0.94 -14.63 5.83
C SER A 298 1.90 -15.49 6.63
N GLN A 299 2.34 -14.99 7.79
CA GLN A 299 3.27 -15.65 8.69
C GLN A 299 2.67 -15.69 10.09
N GLN A 300 2.45 -16.89 10.59
CA GLN A 300 1.83 -17.16 11.87
C GLN A 300 2.79 -17.94 12.76
N LEU A 301 2.90 -17.56 14.03
CA LEU A 301 3.64 -18.35 15.02
C LEU A 301 2.97 -19.72 15.22
N LEU A 302 3.78 -20.78 15.26
CA LEU A 302 3.36 -22.13 15.62
C LEU A 302 3.23 -22.30 17.13
#